data_AF-A0A938S634-F1
#
_entry.id   AF-A0A938S634-F1
#
_cell.length_a   1.000
_cell.length_b   1.000
_cell.length_c   1.000
_cell.angle_alpha   90.00
_cell.angle_beta   90.00
_cell.angle_gamma   90.00
#
_symmetry.space_group_name_H-M   'P 1'
#
loop_
_entity.id
_entity.type
_entity.pdbx_description
1 polymer ?
#
loop_
_entity_poly.entity_id
_entity_poly.type
_entity_poly.pdbx_seq_one_letter_code
_entity_poly.pdbx_strand_id
1 'polypeptide(L)'
;MVVEKGQIVKVSKDAKGIVKREVLTREWTDWIDYWAVDFNFENKREIIRVKGEETGEWEERWTGDYIFENEWQSFRTKKDRSLELTSVFHECTPGRRKQAVKVVDIFGNDTMTIVDVSIGNKKG
;
A
#
# COMPACT_ATOMS: atom_id res chain seq x y z
N MET A 1 3.24 -22.13 -7.47
CA MET A 1 2.60 -22.04 -6.14
C MET A 1 1.17 -22.47 -6.32
N VAL A 2 0.58 -23.10 -5.32
CA VAL A 2 -0.83 -23.53 -5.35
C VAL A 2 -1.51 -23.04 -4.08
N VAL A 3 -2.81 -22.76 -4.15
CA VAL A 3 -3.63 -22.47 -2.98
C VAL A 3 -4.28 -23.78 -2.55
N GLU A 4 -3.97 -24.25 -1.35
CA GLU A 4 -4.55 -25.46 -0.76
C GLU A 4 -5.13 -25.10 0.61
N LYS A 5 -6.43 -25.38 0.82
CA LYS A 5 -7.14 -25.13 2.10
C LYS A 5 -6.95 -23.70 2.65
N GLY A 6 -6.94 -22.70 1.77
CA GLY A 6 -6.75 -21.30 2.17
C GLY A 6 -5.32 -20.97 2.61
N GLN A 7 -4.32 -21.74 2.19
CA GLN A 7 -2.90 -21.44 2.38
C GLN A 7 -2.16 -21.49 1.05
N ILE A 8 -1.17 -20.60 0.87
CA ILE A 8 -0.25 -20.71 -0.27
C ILE A 8 0.81 -21.75 0.05
N VAL A 9 0.91 -22.74 -0.82
CA VAL A 9 1.92 -23.79 -0.77
C VAL A 9 2.87 -23.64 -1.97
N LYS A 10 4.16 -23.51 -1.69
CA LYS A 10 5.22 -23.60 -2.67
C LYS A 10 5.59 -25.07 -2.85
N VAL A 11 5.37 -25.59 -4.05
CA VAL A 11 5.74 -26.94 -4.44
C VAL A 11 6.97 -26.87 -5.35
N SER A 12 8.03 -27.57 -5.00
CA SER A 12 9.25 -27.70 -5.83
C SER A 12 9.64 -29.15 -5.98
N LYS A 13 10.13 -29.56 -7.15
CA LYS A 13 10.60 -30.92 -7.43
C LYS A 13 12.09 -30.88 -7.73
N ASP A 14 12.87 -31.75 -7.09
CA ASP A 14 14.29 -31.88 -7.40
C ASP A 14 14.56 -32.85 -8.57
N ALA A 15 15.81 -32.91 -9.03
CA ALA A 15 16.22 -33.78 -10.14
C ALA A 15 16.05 -35.29 -9.83
N LYS A 16 15.92 -35.68 -8.56
CA LYS A 16 15.69 -37.06 -8.11
C LYS A 16 14.20 -37.38 -7.99
N GLY A 17 13.33 -36.41 -8.30
CA GLY A 17 11.89 -36.56 -8.27
C GLY A 17 11.25 -36.33 -6.90
N ILE A 18 12.02 -35.91 -5.90
CA ILE A 18 11.50 -35.60 -4.56
C ILE A 18 10.74 -34.29 -4.63
N VAL A 19 9.49 -34.32 -4.15
CA VAL A 19 8.61 -33.15 -4.07
C VAL A 19 8.71 -32.54 -2.68
N LYS A 20 9.16 -31.29 -2.60
CA LYS A 20 9.14 -30.47 -1.39
C LYS A 20 7.93 -29.53 -1.41
N ARG A 21 7.21 -29.46 -0.31
CA ARG A 21 6.06 -28.57 -0.10
C ARG A 21 6.36 -27.63 1.08
N GLU A 22 6.17 -26.34 0.89
CA GLU A 22 6.44 -25.30 1.88
C GLU A 22 5.22 -24.38 2.00
N VAL A 23 4.62 -24.31 3.18
CA VAL A 23 3.50 -23.39 3.46
C VAL A 23 4.05 -22.00 3.70
N LEU A 24 3.62 -21.04 2.88
CA LEU A 24 4.10 -19.65 2.89
C LEU A 24 3.20 -18.69 3.68
N THR A 25 1.96 -19.08 4.00
CA THR A 25 0.97 -18.26 4.70
C THR A 25 0.56 -18.93 6.01
N ARG A 26 1.24 -18.59 7.11
CA ARG A 26 0.98 -19.10 8.46
C ARG A 26 0.25 -18.08 9.32
N GLU A 27 0.50 -16.81 9.07
CA GLU A 27 -0.12 -15.68 9.76
C GLU A 27 -0.69 -14.70 8.73
N TRP A 28 -1.60 -13.83 9.16
CA TRP A 28 -2.35 -12.97 8.23
C TRP A 28 -1.44 -12.03 7.44
N THR A 29 -0.31 -11.59 8.03
CA THR A 29 0.64 -10.69 7.38
C THR A 29 1.35 -11.33 6.20
N ASP A 30 1.43 -12.67 6.15
CA ASP A 30 2.06 -13.40 5.05
C ASP A 30 1.31 -13.23 3.71
N TRP A 31 0.08 -12.72 3.76
CA TRP A 31 -0.71 -12.34 2.60
C TRP A 31 -0.33 -10.99 2.02
N ILE A 32 0.53 -10.22 2.70
CA ILE A 32 0.98 -8.89 2.30
C ILE A 32 2.41 -8.98 1.77
N ASP A 33 2.61 -8.56 0.52
CA ASP A 33 3.93 -8.44 -0.09
C ASP A 33 4.48 -7.01 -0.01
N TYR A 34 3.63 -5.99 0.01
CA TYR A 34 4.02 -4.58 0.10
C TYR A 34 2.97 -3.76 0.83
N TRP A 35 3.40 -2.76 1.58
CA TRP A 35 2.52 -1.68 2.02
C TRP A 35 3.26 -0.35 2.17
N ALA A 36 2.52 0.75 2.08
CA ALA A 36 3.05 2.10 2.15
C ALA A 36 2.08 3.05 2.85
N VAL A 37 2.64 4.15 3.35
CA VAL A 37 1.95 5.20 4.10
C VAL A 37 2.20 6.55 3.45
N ASP A 38 1.12 7.31 3.32
CA ASP A 38 1.09 8.75 3.11
C ASP A 38 0.55 9.38 4.40
N PHE A 39 1.38 10.15 5.10
CA PHE A 39 1.05 10.77 6.39
C PHE A 39 0.19 12.03 6.24
N ASN A 40 -0.01 12.54 5.03
CA ASN A 40 -0.83 13.71 4.73
C ASN A 40 -1.47 13.63 3.33
N PHE A 41 -2.39 12.69 3.15
CA PHE A 41 -2.95 12.34 1.85
C PHE A 41 -3.61 13.52 1.11
N GLU A 42 -4.19 14.47 1.83
CA GLU A 42 -4.85 15.64 1.22
C GLU A 42 -3.88 16.77 0.84
N ASN A 43 -2.56 16.55 0.93
CA ASN A 43 -1.53 17.55 0.65
C ASN A 43 -1.44 17.91 -0.84
N LYS A 44 -1.63 16.93 -1.73
CA LYS A 44 -1.36 17.10 -3.17
C LYS A 44 -2.56 16.70 -4.01
N ARG A 45 -3.26 17.71 -4.53
CA ARG A 45 -4.38 17.52 -5.45
C ARG A 45 -3.92 16.88 -6.76
N GLU A 46 -4.69 15.93 -7.27
CA GLU A 46 -4.47 15.37 -8.60
C GLU A 46 -4.96 16.34 -9.68
N ILE A 47 -4.02 16.98 -10.38
CA ILE A 47 -4.33 17.95 -11.44
C ILE A 47 -4.02 17.30 -12.80
N ILE A 48 -5.01 17.30 -13.69
CA ILE A 48 -4.87 16.85 -15.08
C ILE A 48 -4.92 18.04 -16.04
N ARG A 49 -4.35 17.86 -17.23
CA ARG A 49 -4.46 18.81 -18.34
C ARG A 49 -5.49 18.29 -19.33
N VAL A 50 -6.52 19.10 -19.58
CA VAL A 50 -7.58 18.80 -20.55
C VAL A 50 -7.52 19.85 -21.65
N LYS A 51 -7.80 19.46 -22.89
CA LYS A 51 -7.88 20.40 -24.00
C LYS A 51 -9.33 20.85 -24.16
N GLY A 52 -9.59 22.15 -24.09
CA GLY A 52 -10.91 22.72 -24.28
C GLY A 52 -11.40 22.48 -25.71
N GLU A 53 -12.58 21.90 -25.88
CA GLU A 53 -13.14 21.60 -27.20
C GLU A 53 -13.45 22.87 -28.00
N GLU A 54 -13.85 23.95 -27.32
CA GLU A 54 -14.23 25.22 -27.94
C GLU A 54 -13.03 26.15 -28.19
N THR A 55 -12.08 26.22 -27.26
CA THR A 55 -10.93 27.15 -27.33
C THR A 55 -9.70 26.51 -27.96
N GLY A 56 -9.60 25.18 -27.94
CA GLY A 56 -8.39 24.44 -28.34
C GLY A 56 -7.21 24.62 -27.37
N GLU A 57 -7.39 25.35 -26.27
CA GLU A 57 -6.37 25.64 -25.27
C GLU A 57 -6.31 24.53 -24.20
N TRP A 58 -5.14 24.37 -23.58
CA TRP A 58 -4.95 23.45 -22.46
C TRP A 58 -5.31 24.15 -21.14
N GLU A 59 -6.11 23.49 -20.33
CA GLU A 59 -6.50 23.95 -19.00
C GLU A 59 -6.15 22.90 -17.95
N GLU A 60 -5.73 23.37 -16.77
CA GLU A 60 -5.48 22.53 -15.61
C GLU A 60 -6.76 22.37 -14.79
N ARG A 61 -7.15 21.12 -14.52
CA ARG A 61 -8.36 20.79 -13.77
C ARG A 61 -8.04 19.82 -12.65
N TRP A 62 -8.54 20.11 -11.45
CA TRP A 62 -8.52 19.16 -10.34
C TRP A 62 -9.54 18.06 -10.60
N THR A 63 -9.14 16.80 -10.39
CA THR A 63 -10.00 15.63 -10.57
C THR A 63 -10.99 15.42 -9.42
N GLY A 64 -10.76 16.07 -8.28
CA GLY A 64 -11.46 15.80 -7.02
C GLY A 64 -10.72 14.79 -6.12
N ASP A 65 -9.66 14.16 -6.63
CA ASP A 65 -8.84 13.21 -5.88
C ASP A 65 -7.45 13.79 -5.53
N TYR A 66 -6.69 13.05 -4.75
CA TYR A 66 -5.36 13.41 -4.29
C TYR A 66 -4.33 12.36 -4.75
N ILE A 67 -3.10 12.84 -5.00
CA ILE A 67 -1.98 11.98 -5.35
C ILE A 67 -1.46 11.32 -4.07
N PHE A 68 -1.43 10.00 -4.06
CA PHE A 68 -0.76 9.25 -3.00
C PHE A 68 0.75 9.52 -3.04
N GLU A 69 1.27 10.17 -2.00
CA GLU A 69 2.69 10.43 -1.82
C GLU A 69 3.28 9.30 -0.95
N ASN A 70 4.14 8.47 -1.55
CA ASN A 70 4.78 7.37 -0.84
C ASN A 70 5.91 7.89 0.07
N GLU A 71 5.54 8.24 1.30
CA GLU A 71 6.47 8.80 2.29
C GLU A 71 7.18 7.70 3.10
N TRP A 72 6.56 6.54 3.25
CA TRP A 72 7.18 5.37 3.88
C TRP A 72 6.61 4.07 3.28
N GLN A 73 7.44 3.02 3.19
CA GLN A 73 7.04 1.71 2.67
C GLN A 73 7.80 0.55 3.30
N SER A 74 7.19 -0.63 3.32
CA SER A 74 7.84 -1.91 3.62
C SER A 74 7.39 -3.00 2.66
N PHE A 75 8.28 -3.90 2.29
CA PHE A 75 8.00 -4.96 1.34
C PHE A 75 8.84 -6.22 1.57
N ARG A 76 8.27 -7.36 1.20
CA ARG A 76 8.98 -8.65 1.23
C ARG A 76 9.79 -8.83 -0.05
N THR A 77 10.91 -9.52 0.06
CA THR A 77 11.70 -9.98 -1.09
C THR A 77 11.72 -11.50 -1.14
N LYS A 78 12.25 -12.06 -2.24
CA LYS A 78 12.49 -13.51 -2.34
C LYS A 78 13.53 -14.01 -1.33
N LYS A 79 14.43 -13.14 -0.87
CA LYS A 79 15.53 -13.48 0.06
C LYS A 79 15.13 -13.23 1.50
N ASP A 80 14.45 -12.12 1.75
CA ASP A 80 13.96 -11.72 3.06
C ASP A 80 12.44 -11.65 3.02
N ARG A 81 11.83 -12.57 3.76
CA ARG A 81 10.37 -12.67 3.87
C ARG A 81 9.85 -11.89 5.07
N SER A 82 10.62 -11.09 5.78
CA SER A 82 10.10 -10.24 6.86
C SER A 82 9.34 -9.03 6.29
N LEU A 83 8.40 -8.50 7.08
CA LEU A 83 7.64 -7.28 6.75
C LEU A 83 7.57 -6.42 8.01
N GLU A 84 7.99 -5.16 7.90
CA GLU A 84 7.87 -4.21 9.00
C GLU A 84 6.43 -3.75 9.10
N LEU A 85 5.82 -3.87 10.28
CA LEU A 85 4.40 -3.52 10.51
C LEU A 85 4.23 -2.17 11.22
N THR A 86 5.32 -1.43 11.38
CA THR A 86 5.34 -0.13 12.05
C THR A 86 6.11 0.82 11.17
N SER A 87 5.50 1.95 10.82
CA SER A 87 6.21 2.97 10.05
C SER A 87 7.23 3.69 10.93
N VAL A 88 8.08 4.50 10.31
CA VAL A 88 8.82 5.53 11.03
C VAL A 88 7.86 6.51 11.72
N PHE A 89 8.35 7.15 12.78
CA PHE A 89 7.67 8.31 13.34
C PHE A 89 7.71 9.47 12.34
N HIS A 90 6.59 10.18 12.20
CA HIS A 90 6.46 11.35 11.35
C HIS A 90 6.04 12.56 12.18
N GLU A 91 6.91 13.55 12.29
CA GLU A 91 6.62 14.80 12.99
C GLU A 91 5.62 15.63 12.21
N CYS A 92 4.66 16.23 12.92
CA CYS A 92 3.66 17.03 12.26
C CYS A 92 2.94 18.01 13.19
N THR A 93 2.35 19.04 12.59
CA THR A 93 1.60 20.06 13.33
C THR A 93 0.30 19.49 13.91
N PRO A 94 -0.13 19.97 15.10
CA PRO A 94 -1.44 19.66 15.66
C PRO A 94 -2.58 19.99 14.69
N GLY A 95 -3.64 19.21 14.73
CA GLY A 95 -4.80 19.36 13.86
C GLY A 95 -5.34 18.03 13.35
N ARG A 96 -6.41 18.12 12.56
CA ARG A 96 -6.98 16.99 11.82
C ARG A 96 -6.21 16.81 10.52
N ARG A 97 -5.95 15.56 10.17
CA ARG A 97 -5.35 15.17 8.89
C ARG A 97 -5.86 13.80 8.47
N LYS A 98 -5.68 13.47 7.20
CA LYS A 98 -5.96 12.14 6.66
C LYS A 98 -4.65 11.47 6.28
N GLN A 99 -4.44 10.27 6.80
CA GLN A 99 -3.37 9.39 6.38
C GLN A 99 -3.93 8.37 5.40
N ALA A 100 -3.20 8.02 4.35
CA ALA A 100 -3.58 6.93 3.48
C ALA A 100 -2.60 5.77 3.65
N VAL A 101 -3.14 4.55 3.74
CA VAL A 101 -2.37 3.32 3.80
C VAL A 101 -2.71 2.50 2.57
N LYS A 102 -1.71 2.20 1.75
CA LYS A 102 -1.83 1.33 0.58
C LYS A 102 -1.21 -0.03 0.90
N VAL A 103 -1.94 -1.12 0.66
CA VAL A 103 -1.50 -2.51 0.88
C VAL A 103 -1.62 -3.26 -0.43
N VAL A 104 -0.60 -4.04 -0.77
CA VAL A 104 -0.58 -4.93 -1.94
C VAL A 104 -0.40 -6.37 -1.45
N ASP A 105 -1.33 -7.23 -1.86
CA ASP A 105 -1.30 -8.64 -1.51
C ASP A 105 -0.32 -9.45 -2.39
N ILE A 106 -0.12 -10.72 -2.04
CA ILE A 106 0.75 -11.66 -2.79
C ILE A 106 0.26 -12.01 -4.21
N PHE A 107 -0.95 -11.60 -4.58
CA PHE A 107 -1.48 -11.71 -5.94
C PHE A 107 -1.32 -10.41 -6.73
N GLY A 108 -0.82 -9.34 -6.10
CA GLY A 108 -0.62 -8.04 -6.70
C GLY A 108 -1.86 -7.14 -6.66
N ASN A 109 -2.93 -7.53 -5.96
CA ASN A 109 -4.08 -6.65 -5.79
C ASN A 109 -3.73 -5.58 -4.76
N ASP A 110 -3.99 -4.31 -5.09
CA ASP A 110 -3.81 -3.20 -4.17
C ASP A 110 -5.14 -2.72 -3.58
N THR A 111 -5.09 -2.28 -2.34
CA THR A 111 -6.18 -1.58 -1.65
C THR A 111 -5.61 -0.37 -0.93
N MET A 112 -6.40 0.68 -0.82
CA MET A 112 -6.03 1.89 -0.08
C MET A 112 -7.12 2.23 0.93
N THR A 113 -6.72 2.51 2.16
CA THR A 113 -7.62 2.97 3.23
C THR A 113 -7.17 4.33 3.72
N ILE A 114 -8.12 5.25 3.87
CA ILE A 114 -7.88 6.58 4.42
C ILE A 114 -8.31 6.58 5.89
N VAL A 115 -7.43 7.08 6.76
CA VAL A 115 -7.62 7.14 8.21
C VAL A 115 -7.60 8.60 8.65
N ASP A 116 -8.69 9.05 9.28
CA ASP A 116 -8.76 10.35 9.93
C ASP A 116 -7.96 10.32 11.25
N VAL A 117 -6.99 11.22 11.39
CA VAL A 117 -6.14 11.34 12.58
C VAL A 117 -6.23 12.75 13.13
N SER A 118 -6.36 12.87 14.46
CA SER A 118 -6.37 14.15 15.18
C SER A 118 -5.20 14.19 16.16
N ILE A 119 -4.28 15.12 15.96
CA ILE A 119 -3.04 15.24 16.75
C ILE A 119 -3.12 16.48 17.62
N GLY A 120 -2.78 16.36 18.90
CA GLY A 120 -2.75 17.49 19.84
C GLY A 120 -4.11 17.89 20.44
N ASN A 121 -5.20 17.21 20.10
CA ASN A 121 -6.45 17.37 20.85
C ASN A 121 -6.33 16.63 22.19
N LYS A 122 -6.00 17.38 23.25
CA LYS A 122 -6.38 16.96 24.60
C LYS A 122 -7.90 16.81 24.58
N LYS A 123 -8.40 15.59 24.79
CA LYS A 123 -9.78 15.41 25.24
C LYS A 123 -9.90 16.21 26.54
N GLY A 124 -10.66 17.31 26.49
CA GLY A 124 -11.16 17.96 27.69
C GLY A 124 -12.13 17.05 28.43
#